data_AF-A0A0V0Q7W7-F1
#
_entry.id   AF-A0A0V0Q7W7-F1
#
_cell.length_a   1.000
_cell.length_b   1.000
_cell.length_c   1.000
_cell.angle_alpha   90.00
_cell.angle_beta   90.00
_cell.angle_gamma   90.00
#
_symmetry.space_group_name_H-M   'P 1'
#
loop_
_entity.id
_entity.type
_entity.pdbx_description
1 polymer ?
#
loop_
_entity_poly.entity_id
_entity_poly.type
_entity_poly.pdbx_seq_one_letter_code
_entity_poly.pdbx_strand_id
1 'polypeptide(L)'
;MLCQTGGCAIFSENNNNMILQNVQISDINGNKWGSFLFFNNGQQLQIMNCSFNYGYSNLIGGDLVIISTQILSIVNTVFNNSAALIRGGSNYYFDITYIEISNSYYLNGYSFQECGSIKLFQTNTLYVENTIFQNNYAEDNGGVFHFNYAKNTTIVNSLFQNNTSKKGYGGAIYYKQSNFTTFINCTFLNNQAYYGGAFYFQNLQVKNNSYSIDNCNFTSNYAQTNGGAMAFETVISEFIINNTVFLQNIAKKGGGAIQTKESKVIILNSDFIKNQALNGNAGSRIRWWYVYQQF
;
A
#
# COMPACT_ATOMS: atom_id res chain seq x y z
N MET A 1 20.59 -20.41 7.67
CA MET A 1 21.97 -19.87 7.80
C MET A 1 21.83 -18.36 7.95
N LEU A 2 22.34 -17.75 9.03
CA LEU A 2 22.20 -16.30 9.25
C LEU A 2 23.29 -15.56 8.47
N CYS A 3 22.96 -14.92 7.35
CA CYS A 3 23.91 -14.02 6.68
C CYS A 3 24.04 -12.73 7.48
N GLN A 4 25.28 -12.27 7.69
CA GLN A 4 25.58 -11.07 8.48
C GLN A 4 25.27 -9.76 7.73
N THR A 5 25.12 -9.83 6.40
CA THR A 5 24.72 -8.74 5.49
C THR A 5 23.50 -9.17 4.67
N GLY A 6 22.78 -8.22 4.05
CA GLY A 6 21.55 -8.55 3.31
C GLY A 6 21.77 -9.39 2.06
N GLY A 7 20.68 -9.88 1.45
CA GLY A 7 20.74 -10.69 0.23
C GLY A 7 21.33 -12.07 0.49
N CYS A 8 20.77 -12.81 1.44
CA CYS A 8 21.37 -14.05 1.94
C CYS A 8 21.39 -15.17 0.89
N ALA A 9 20.40 -15.20 -0.01
CA ALA A 9 20.44 -16.06 -1.19
C ALA A 9 21.15 -15.38 -2.36
N ILE A 10 20.79 -14.14 -2.66
CA ILE A 10 21.31 -13.41 -3.82
C ILE A 10 21.68 -11.99 -3.40
N PHE A 11 22.94 -11.64 -3.64
CA PHE A 11 23.47 -10.29 -3.48
C PHE A 11 24.03 -9.82 -4.82
N SER A 12 23.50 -8.72 -5.33
CA SER A 12 23.89 -8.17 -6.64
C SER A 12 24.05 -6.65 -6.56
N GLU A 13 25.24 -6.15 -6.87
CA GLU A 13 25.54 -4.72 -6.95
C GLU A 13 26.15 -4.38 -8.30
N ASN A 14 25.80 -3.20 -8.84
CA ASN A 14 26.31 -2.68 -10.11
C ASN A 14 26.09 -3.65 -11.29
N ASN A 15 25.02 -4.44 -11.22
CA ASN A 15 24.60 -5.30 -12.30
C ASN A 15 23.50 -4.60 -13.09
N ASN A 16 23.79 -4.28 -14.34
CA ASN A 16 22.84 -3.55 -15.18
C ASN A 16 21.55 -4.34 -15.39
N ASN A 17 21.61 -5.66 -15.62
CA ASN A 17 20.44 -6.45 -15.94
C ASN A 17 20.46 -7.78 -15.20
N MET A 18 19.43 -8.04 -14.39
CA MET A 18 19.23 -9.33 -13.73
C MET A 18 17.82 -9.85 -14.02
N ILE A 19 17.73 -11.16 -14.27
CA ILE A 19 16.47 -11.87 -14.46
C ILE A 19 16.43 -13.03 -13.48
N LEU A 20 15.38 -13.07 -12.66
CA LEU A 20 14.99 -14.24 -11.87
C LEU A 20 13.72 -14.81 -12.48
N GLN A 21 13.81 -16.02 -13.00
CA GLN A 21 12.69 -16.67 -13.67
C GLN A 21 12.51 -18.11 -13.20
N ASN A 22 11.28 -18.47 -12.86
CA ASN A 22 10.93 -19.81 -12.37
C ASN A 22 11.72 -20.23 -11.11
N VAL A 23 12.02 -19.26 -10.25
CA VAL A 23 12.81 -19.48 -9.02
C VAL A 23 11.88 -19.64 -7.82
N GLN A 24 12.14 -20.64 -6.99
CA GLN A 24 11.42 -20.88 -5.74
C GLN A 24 12.44 -20.83 -4.60
N ILE A 25 12.26 -19.93 -3.66
CA ILE A 25 13.14 -19.78 -2.49
C ILE A 25 12.29 -19.77 -1.24
N SER A 26 12.71 -20.50 -0.21
CA SER A 26 12.04 -20.50 1.08
C SER A 26 13.00 -20.51 2.27
N ASP A 27 12.49 -20.10 3.42
CA ASP A 27 13.11 -20.31 4.74
C ASP A 27 14.48 -19.64 4.90
N ILE A 28 14.59 -18.38 4.46
CA ILE A 28 15.82 -17.60 4.58
C ILE A 28 15.67 -16.49 5.61
N ASN A 29 16.61 -16.47 6.55
CA ASN A 29 16.67 -15.49 7.62
C ASN A 29 17.90 -14.59 7.41
N GLY A 30 17.64 -13.34 7.05
CA GLY A 30 18.64 -12.28 6.97
C GLY A 30 18.78 -11.48 8.24
N ASN A 31 20.03 -11.21 8.65
CA ASN A 31 20.27 -10.45 9.86
C ASN A 31 20.08 -8.93 9.67
N LYS A 32 20.03 -8.42 8.44
CA LYS A 32 19.87 -6.97 8.19
C LYS A 32 18.86 -6.65 7.10
N TRP A 33 19.09 -7.08 5.86
CA TRP A 33 18.31 -6.62 4.71
C TRP A 33 17.89 -7.80 3.82
N GLY A 34 16.71 -7.74 3.19
CA GLY A 34 16.31 -8.55 2.02
C GLY A 34 16.79 -10.00 2.10
N SER A 35 16.06 -10.86 2.83
CA SER A 35 16.59 -12.21 3.11
C SER A 35 16.90 -12.97 1.82
N PHE A 36 16.07 -12.83 0.79
CA PHE A 36 16.25 -13.50 -0.49
C PHE A 36 17.15 -12.71 -1.43
N LEU A 37 16.81 -11.46 -1.71
CA LEU A 37 17.52 -10.66 -2.70
C LEU A 37 17.86 -9.28 -2.17
N PHE A 38 19.13 -8.93 -2.31
CA PHE A 38 19.58 -7.55 -2.30
C PHE A 38 20.09 -7.18 -3.70
N PHE A 39 19.48 -6.16 -4.30
CA PHE A 39 19.84 -5.65 -5.63
C PHE A 39 20.05 -4.13 -5.56
N ASN A 40 21.22 -3.66 -6.00
CA ASN A 40 21.61 -2.27 -5.87
C ASN A 40 22.33 -1.76 -7.12
N ASN A 41 22.08 -0.51 -7.51
CA ASN A 41 22.70 0.18 -8.64
C ASN A 41 22.59 -0.59 -9.97
N GLY A 42 21.38 -1.00 -10.33
CA GLY A 42 21.13 -1.70 -11.60
C GLY A 42 20.25 -0.90 -12.55
N GLN A 43 20.28 -1.25 -13.84
CA GLN A 43 19.37 -0.65 -14.81
C GLN A 43 18.00 -1.34 -14.74
N GLN A 44 17.98 -2.67 -14.77
CA GLN A 44 16.76 -3.47 -14.81
C GLN A 44 16.85 -4.74 -13.98
N LEU A 45 15.79 -5.01 -13.22
CA LEU A 45 15.55 -6.29 -12.57
C LEU A 45 14.18 -6.83 -12.99
N GLN A 46 14.16 -8.06 -13.49
CA GLN A 46 12.94 -8.80 -13.82
C GLN A 46 12.79 -10.00 -12.90
N ILE A 47 11.62 -10.17 -12.30
CA ILE A 47 11.25 -11.31 -11.46
C ILE A 47 9.97 -11.90 -12.03
N MET A 48 10.02 -13.13 -12.54
CA MET A 48 8.91 -13.76 -13.26
C MET A 48 8.68 -15.19 -12.81
N ASN A 49 7.42 -15.55 -12.54
CA ASN A 49 7.04 -16.92 -12.15
C ASN A 49 7.81 -17.42 -10.92
N CYS A 50 8.06 -16.54 -9.96
CA CYS A 50 8.85 -16.85 -8.77
C CYS A 50 7.98 -17.04 -7.54
N SER A 51 8.51 -17.71 -6.52
CA SER A 51 7.91 -17.72 -5.18
C SER A 51 8.97 -17.51 -4.12
N PHE A 52 8.65 -16.64 -3.17
CA PHE A 52 9.44 -16.28 -2.02
C PHE A 52 8.60 -16.57 -0.77
N ASN A 53 8.99 -17.58 -0.01
CA ASN A 53 8.20 -18.07 1.13
C ASN A 53 9.00 -17.98 2.43
N TYR A 54 8.44 -17.38 3.47
CA TYR A 54 9.09 -17.32 4.79
C TYR A 54 10.44 -16.58 4.77
N GLY A 55 10.53 -15.48 4.02
CA GLY A 55 11.68 -14.58 4.08
C GLY A 55 11.61 -13.71 5.33
N TYR A 56 12.68 -13.68 6.12
CA TYR A 56 12.73 -12.91 7.37
C TYR A 56 13.94 -11.99 7.42
N SER A 57 13.74 -10.74 7.85
CA SER A 57 14.79 -9.75 8.03
C SER A 57 14.66 -9.01 9.36
N ASN A 58 15.77 -8.83 10.08
CA ASN A 58 15.76 -8.04 11.34
C ASN A 58 15.63 -6.53 11.13
N LEU A 59 15.87 -5.98 9.93
CA LEU A 59 15.69 -4.53 9.69
C LEU A 59 14.69 -4.28 8.58
N ILE A 60 15.07 -4.52 7.32
CA ILE A 60 14.26 -4.11 6.17
C ILE A 60 14.10 -5.22 5.13
N GLY A 61 12.93 -5.27 4.47
CA GLY A 61 12.62 -6.20 3.39
C GLY A 61 12.73 -7.65 3.83
N GLY A 62 11.64 -8.29 4.20
CA GLY A 62 11.65 -9.73 4.53
C GLY A 62 12.22 -10.54 3.37
N ASP A 63 11.85 -10.22 2.14
CA ASP A 63 12.22 -10.92 0.92
C ASP A 63 13.24 -10.13 0.11
N LEU A 64 12.81 -8.97 -0.41
CA LEU A 64 13.57 -8.20 -1.39
C LEU A 64 13.91 -6.82 -0.85
N VAL A 65 15.15 -6.40 -1.12
CA VAL A 65 15.61 -5.02 -0.97
C VAL A 65 16.22 -4.58 -2.30
N ILE A 66 15.54 -3.64 -2.95
CA ILE A 66 15.92 -3.13 -4.28
C ILE A 66 16.19 -1.63 -4.17
N ILE A 67 17.37 -1.22 -4.61
CA ILE A 67 17.90 0.14 -4.41
C ILE A 67 18.46 0.68 -5.73
N SER A 68 18.25 1.98 -6.00
CA SER A 68 18.88 2.72 -7.10
C SER A 68 18.74 1.99 -8.44
N THR A 69 17.50 1.64 -8.79
CA THR A 69 17.19 0.81 -9.96
C THR A 69 16.29 1.56 -10.92
N GLN A 70 16.54 1.53 -12.23
CA GLN A 70 15.64 2.25 -13.14
C GLN A 70 14.31 1.50 -13.32
N ILE A 71 14.37 0.20 -13.58
CA ILE A 71 13.18 -0.61 -13.88
C ILE A 71 13.15 -1.85 -12.99
N LEU A 72 12.07 -2.01 -12.24
CA LEU A 72 11.74 -3.24 -11.53
C LEU A 72 10.44 -3.80 -12.10
N SER A 73 10.47 -5.02 -12.65
CA SER A 73 9.30 -5.74 -13.13
C SER A 73 9.11 -7.02 -12.31
N ILE A 74 7.93 -7.19 -11.74
CA ILE A 74 7.53 -8.37 -10.95
C ILE A 74 6.25 -8.92 -11.55
N VAL A 75 6.32 -10.12 -12.12
CA VAL A 75 5.21 -10.73 -12.85
C VAL A 75 4.97 -12.13 -12.32
N ASN A 76 3.70 -12.48 -12.10
CA ASN A 76 3.29 -13.83 -11.70
C ASN A 76 4.13 -14.37 -10.52
N THR A 77 4.30 -13.56 -9.48
CA THR A 77 5.19 -13.87 -8.36
C THR A 77 4.42 -13.90 -7.05
N VAL A 78 4.78 -14.84 -6.17
CA VAL A 78 4.20 -14.99 -4.84
C VAL A 78 5.21 -14.61 -3.77
N PHE A 79 4.83 -13.69 -2.90
CA PHE A 79 5.51 -13.38 -1.64
C PHE A 79 4.59 -13.79 -0.49
N ASN A 80 5.02 -14.75 0.33
CA ASN A 80 4.16 -15.34 1.33
C ASN A 80 4.88 -15.55 2.67
N ASN A 81 4.21 -15.14 3.75
CA ASN A 81 4.70 -15.24 5.14
C ASN A 81 6.04 -14.54 5.35
N SER A 82 6.23 -13.41 4.68
CA SER A 82 7.45 -12.63 4.73
C SER A 82 7.42 -11.65 5.89
N ALA A 83 8.54 -11.45 6.57
CA ALA A 83 8.60 -10.58 7.74
C ALA A 83 9.84 -9.69 7.79
N ALA A 84 9.64 -8.42 8.16
CA ALA A 84 10.71 -7.49 8.49
C ALA A 84 10.41 -6.77 9.81
N LEU A 85 11.32 -6.83 10.79
CA LEU A 85 11.05 -6.20 12.10
C LEU A 85 10.84 -4.68 12.01
N ILE A 86 11.56 -3.97 11.13
CA ILE A 86 11.50 -2.50 11.10
C ILE A 86 10.73 -1.99 9.87
N ARG A 87 11.06 -2.40 8.63
CA ARG A 87 10.44 -1.79 7.44
C ARG A 87 10.23 -2.75 6.27
N GLY A 88 9.06 -2.68 5.63
CA GLY A 88 8.76 -3.40 4.39
C GLY A 88 8.71 -4.90 4.65
N GLY A 89 7.60 -5.36 5.26
CA GLY A 89 7.44 -6.72 5.76
C GLY A 89 7.84 -7.78 4.74
N SER A 90 7.48 -7.61 3.48
CA SER A 90 8.02 -8.39 2.35
C SER A 90 9.12 -7.60 1.63
N ASN A 91 8.82 -6.42 1.10
CA ASN A 91 9.71 -5.74 0.16
C ASN A 91 10.01 -4.30 0.55
N TYR A 92 11.24 -3.89 0.26
CA TYR A 92 11.69 -2.51 0.41
C TYR A 92 12.31 -2.01 -0.90
N TYR A 93 11.73 -0.95 -1.43
CA TYR A 93 12.13 -0.33 -2.69
C TYR A 93 12.55 1.12 -2.45
N PHE A 94 13.76 1.47 -2.88
CA PHE A 94 14.33 2.79 -2.69
C PHE A 94 14.95 3.34 -3.97
N ASP A 95 14.58 4.56 -4.33
CA ASP A 95 15.09 5.27 -5.51
C ASP A 95 14.92 4.42 -6.78
N ILE A 96 13.65 4.13 -7.11
CA ILE A 96 13.28 3.37 -8.31
C ILE A 96 12.47 4.26 -9.25
N THR A 97 12.90 4.33 -10.52
CA THR A 97 12.21 5.16 -11.52
C THR A 97 10.85 4.59 -11.89
N TYR A 98 10.80 3.29 -12.21
CA TYR A 98 9.60 2.61 -12.65
C TYR A 98 9.49 1.22 -12.02
N ILE A 99 8.35 0.96 -11.39
CA ILE A 99 8.00 -0.35 -10.86
C ILE A 99 6.72 -0.82 -11.54
N GLU A 100 6.75 -2.04 -12.04
CA GLU A 100 5.59 -2.77 -12.53
C GLU A 100 5.41 -4.05 -11.73
N ILE A 101 4.20 -4.25 -11.18
CA ILE A 101 3.82 -5.48 -10.51
C ILE A 101 2.52 -6.00 -11.13
N SER A 102 2.55 -7.21 -11.69
CA SER A 102 1.36 -7.79 -12.31
C SER A 102 1.14 -9.25 -11.95
N ASN A 103 -0.13 -9.64 -11.85
CA ASN A 103 -0.56 -11.03 -11.63
C ASN A 103 0.09 -11.67 -10.39
N SER A 104 0.37 -10.89 -9.36
CA SER A 104 1.19 -11.30 -8.23
C SER A 104 0.41 -11.39 -6.92
N TYR A 105 1.00 -12.00 -5.90
CA TYR A 105 0.37 -12.24 -4.61
C TYR A 105 1.30 -11.85 -3.48
N TYR A 106 0.78 -11.04 -2.56
CA TYR A 106 1.46 -10.59 -1.35
C TYR A 106 0.62 -11.00 -0.14
N LEU A 107 1.03 -12.11 0.47
CA LEU A 107 0.22 -12.84 1.42
C LEU A 107 0.92 -12.88 2.78
N ASN A 108 0.18 -12.53 3.83
CA ASN A 108 0.62 -12.69 5.21
C ASN A 108 1.97 -12.00 5.51
N GLY A 109 2.24 -10.87 4.86
CA GLY A 109 3.42 -10.06 5.15
C GLY A 109 3.31 -9.43 6.53
N TYR A 110 4.40 -9.40 7.29
CA TYR A 110 4.42 -8.90 8.66
C TYR A 110 5.53 -7.86 8.88
N SER A 111 5.19 -6.74 9.51
CA SER A 111 6.19 -5.85 10.10
C SER A 111 5.83 -5.38 11.50
N PHE A 112 6.84 -5.30 12.37
CA PHE A 112 6.66 -4.79 13.73
C PHE A 112 6.65 -3.25 13.79
N GLN A 113 7.04 -2.54 12.73
CA GLN A 113 6.91 -1.08 12.69
C GLN A 113 6.23 -0.63 11.40
N GLU A 114 6.94 -0.66 10.28
CA GLU A 114 6.47 0.00 9.06
C GLU A 114 6.21 -0.98 7.92
N CYS A 115 4.98 -0.95 7.42
CA CYS A 115 4.52 -1.59 6.21
C CYS A 115 4.51 -3.12 6.28
N GLY A 116 3.33 -3.74 6.28
CA GLY A 116 3.22 -5.20 6.32
C GLY A 116 3.72 -5.87 5.04
N SER A 117 3.72 -5.18 3.91
CA SER A 117 4.15 -5.76 2.63
C SER A 117 5.25 -4.96 1.93
N ILE A 118 4.92 -3.88 1.21
CA ILE A 118 5.82 -3.18 0.31
C ILE A 118 6.03 -1.74 0.77
N LYS A 119 7.26 -1.40 1.18
CA LYS A 119 7.64 -0.02 1.44
C LYS A 119 8.32 0.59 0.23
N LEU A 120 7.85 1.78 -0.16
CA LEU A 120 8.38 2.55 -1.28
C LEU A 120 8.94 3.88 -0.76
N PHE A 121 10.17 4.19 -1.12
CA PHE A 121 10.79 5.47 -0.82
C PHE A 121 11.41 6.08 -2.08
N GLN A 122 10.96 7.28 -2.43
CA GLN A 122 11.42 7.99 -3.64
C GLN A 122 11.20 7.19 -4.94
N THR A 123 9.96 6.79 -5.20
CA THR A 123 9.57 6.09 -6.43
C THR A 123 8.87 7.05 -7.39
N ASN A 124 9.29 7.10 -8.66
CA ASN A 124 8.70 8.06 -9.60
C ASN A 124 7.43 7.55 -10.29
N THR A 125 7.31 6.24 -10.52
CA THR A 125 6.12 5.62 -11.12
C THR A 125 5.96 4.20 -10.60
N LEU A 126 4.74 3.86 -10.17
CA LEU A 126 4.34 2.51 -9.81
C LEU A 126 3.09 2.14 -10.59
N TYR A 127 3.15 1.03 -11.32
CA TYR A 127 1.99 0.39 -11.93
C TYR A 127 1.76 -0.98 -11.27
N VAL A 128 0.54 -1.22 -10.78
CA VAL A 128 0.14 -2.52 -10.23
C VAL A 128 -1.14 -2.98 -10.91
N GLU A 129 -1.16 -4.24 -11.34
CA GLU A 129 -2.33 -4.81 -12.01
C GLU A 129 -2.60 -6.25 -11.56
N ASN A 130 -3.88 -6.63 -11.45
CA ASN A 130 -4.32 -8.01 -11.20
C ASN A 130 -3.59 -8.67 -10.02
N THR A 131 -3.36 -7.91 -8.94
CA THR A 131 -2.53 -8.35 -7.81
C THR A 131 -3.37 -8.44 -6.54
N ILE A 132 -3.09 -9.45 -5.72
CA ILE A 132 -3.77 -9.68 -4.44
C ILE A 132 -2.84 -9.35 -3.28
N PHE A 133 -3.31 -8.49 -2.39
CA PHE A 133 -2.67 -8.17 -1.12
C PHE A 133 -3.58 -8.61 0.01
N GLN A 134 -3.21 -9.68 0.70
CA GLN A 134 -4.07 -10.31 1.68
C GLN A 134 -3.37 -10.57 3.01
N ASN A 135 -4.07 -10.27 4.10
CA ASN A 135 -3.64 -10.53 5.47
C ASN A 135 -2.27 -9.91 5.84
N ASN A 136 -1.87 -8.82 5.17
CA ASN A 136 -0.63 -8.14 5.51
C ASN A 136 -0.83 -7.28 6.76
N TYR A 137 0.14 -7.32 7.67
CA TYR A 137 0.04 -6.75 9.00
C TYR A 137 1.24 -5.86 9.31
N ALA A 138 0.97 -4.62 9.74
CA ALA A 138 1.94 -3.76 10.40
C ALA A 138 1.44 -3.40 11.80
N GLU A 139 2.34 -3.40 12.78
CA GLU A 139 1.98 -2.88 14.11
C GLU A 139 1.75 -1.36 14.05
N ASP A 140 2.61 -0.58 13.38
CA ASP A 140 2.45 0.87 13.25
C ASP A 140 1.80 1.25 11.91
N ASN A 141 2.51 1.31 10.78
CA ASN A 141 2.03 2.07 9.62
C ASN A 141 1.89 1.26 8.33
N GLY A 142 0.75 1.35 7.65
CA GLY A 142 0.49 0.72 6.35
C GLY A 142 0.39 -0.80 6.42
N GLY A 143 -0.78 -1.39 6.22
CA GLY A 143 -0.85 -2.86 6.20
C GLY A 143 -0.19 -3.45 4.95
N VAL A 144 -0.30 -2.79 3.80
CA VAL A 144 0.26 -3.27 2.53
C VAL A 144 1.30 -2.32 1.96
N PHE A 145 0.93 -1.07 1.71
CA PHE A 145 1.82 -0.07 1.12
C PHE A 145 2.10 1.05 2.12
N HIS A 146 3.36 1.44 2.18
CA HIS A 146 3.78 2.72 2.74
C HIS A 146 4.49 3.50 1.63
N PHE A 147 3.77 4.45 1.05
CA PHE A 147 4.28 5.38 0.06
C PHE A 147 4.96 6.55 0.75
N ASN A 148 6.27 6.71 0.54
CA ASN A 148 7.03 7.82 1.08
C ASN A 148 7.76 8.54 -0.05
N TYR A 149 7.30 9.73 -0.42
CA TYR A 149 7.75 10.43 -1.65
C TYR A 149 7.58 9.60 -2.93
N ALA A 150 6.51 8.81 -3.01
CA ALA A 150 6.12 8.13 -4.23
C ALA A 150 5.26 9.04 -5.12
N LYS A 151 5.41 8.91 -6.43
CA LYS A 151 4.69 9.68 -7.44
C LYS A 151 4.07 8.75 -8.48
N ASN A 152 3.03 9.23 -9.15
CA ASN A 152 2.43 8.60 -10.34
C ASN A 152 2.15 7.11 -10.13
N THR A 153 1.37 6.80 -9.10
CA THR A 153 0.95 5.43 -8.81
C THR A 153 -0.36 5.13 -9.53
N THR A 154 -0.45 3.99 -10.20
CA THR A 154 -1.69 3.47 -10.79
C THR A 154 -1.87 2.03 -10.35
N ILE A 155 -3.01 1.72 -9.76
CA ILE A 155 -3.35 0.37 -9.29
C ILE A 155 -4.68 -0.02 -9.92
N VAL A 156 -4.69 -1.16 -10.63
CA VAL A 156 -5.82 -1.59 -11.46
C VAL A 156 -6.20 -3.03 -11.12
N ASN A 157 -7.49 -3.34 -11.13
CA ASN A 157 -8.04 -4.71 -11.01
C ASN A 157 -7.45 -5.50 -9.82
N SER A 158 -7.18 -4.85 -8.70
CA SER A 158 -6.44 -5.43 -7.58
C SER A 158 -7.28 -5.54 -6.31
N LEU A 159 -6.95 -6.51 -5.47
CA LEU A 159 -7.67 -6.83 -4.23
C LEU A 159 -6.79 -6.54 -3.01
N PHE A 160 -7.33 -5.79 -2.06
CA PHE A 160 -6.74 -5.53 -0.75
C PHE A 160 -7.69 -6.05 0.33
N GLN A 161 -7.37 -7.22 0.89
CA GLN A 161 -8.24 -7.92 1.82
C GLN A 161 -7.59 -8.18 3.17
N ASN A 162 -8.33 -7.87 4.26
CA ASN A 162 -7.94 -8.17 5.64
C ASN A 162 -6.56 -7.61 6.03
N ASN A 163 -6.11 -6.50 5.43
CA ASN A 163 -4.82 -5.91 5.77
C ASN A 163 -4.97 -4.97 6.97
N THR A 164 -3.96 -4.95 7.84
CA THR A 164 -4.04 -4.30 9.15
C THR A 164 -2.84 -3.40 9.43
N SER A 165 -3.12 -2.19 9.91
CA SER A 165 -2.15 -1.28 10.53
C SER A 165 -2.65 -0.98 11.96
N LYS A 166 -2.21 -1.77 12.94
CA LYS A 166 -2.90 -1.87 14.23
C LYS A 166 -2.93 -0.56 15.03
N LYS A 167 -1.81 0.17 15.06
CA LYS A 167 -1.62 1.38 15.87
C LYS A 167 -1.42 2.65 15.06
N GLY A 168 -1.31 2.56 13.74
CA GLY A 168 -1.02 3.73 12.90
C GLY A 168 -1.99 3.91 11.74
N TYR A 169 -1.42 4.15 10.57
CA TYR A 169 -2.11 4.78 9.46
C TYR A 169 -2.35 3.80 8.31
N GLY A 170 -3.58 3.76 7.79
CA GLY A 170 -3.91 3.09 6.53
C GLY A 170 -3.83 1.56 6.63
N GLY A 171 -4.98 0.89 6.77
CA GLY A 171 -5.00 -0.57 6.92
C GLY A 171 -4.52 -1.29 5.67
N ALA A 172 -4.75 -0.70 4.50
CA ALA A 172 -4.11 -1.12 3.25
C ALA A 172 -2.95 -0.19 2.91
N ILE A 173 -3.19 1.11 2.84
CA ILE A 173 -2.25 2.05 2.22
C ILE A 173 -2.06 3.30 3.07
N TYR A 174 -0.80 3.63 3.32
CA TYR A 174 -0.40 4.88 3.94
C TYR A 174 0.39 5.76 2.96
N TYR A 175 -0.11 6.98 2.75
CA TYR A 175 0.57 8.02 1.97
C TYR A 175 1.28 9.01 2.87
N LYS A 176 2.60 9.12 2.68
CA LYS A 176 3.46 10.11 3.30
C LYS A 176 4.19 10.90 2.21
N GLN A 177 3.94 12.21 2.14
CA GLN A 177 4.54 13.12 1.16
C GLN A 177 4.53 12.60 -0.28
N SER A 178 3.45 11.92 -0.68
CA SER A 178 3.28 11.30 -2.00
C SER A 178 2.15 11.99 -2.76
N ASN A 179 2.08 11.83 -4.07
CA ASN A 179 1.04 12.43 -4.91
C ASN A 179 0.76 11.63 -6.18
N PHE A 180 -0.37 11.95 -6.81
CA PHE A 180 -0.83 11.34 -8.05
C PHE A 180 -1.01 9.84 -7.88
N THR A 181 -2.17 9.45 -7.35
CA THR A 181 -2.53 8.04 -7.33
C THR A 181 -3.92 7.79 -7.89
N THR A 182 -4.00 6.82 -8.77
CA THR A 182 -5.24 6.39 -9.41
C THR A 182 -5.52 4.93 -9.06
N PHE A 183 -6.72 4.65 -8.59
CA PHE A 183 -7.25 3.29 -8.41
C PHE A 183 -8.38 3.06 -9.40
N ILE A 184 -8.33 1.94 -10.12
CA ILE A 184 -9.35 1.55 -11.09
C ILE A 184 -9.76 0.11 -10.82
N ASN A 185 -11.06 -0.18 -10.72
CA ASN A 185 -11.58 -1.54 -10.56
C ASN A 185 -10.98 -2.29 -9.35
N CYS A 186 -10.67 -1.58 -8.26
CA CYS A 186 -10.04 -2.17 -7.09
C CYS A 186 -11.06 -2.47 -5.97
N THR A 187 -10.76 -3.48 -5.16
CA THR A 187 -11.56 -3.82 -3.99
C THR A 187 -10.75 -3.73 -2.71
N PHE A 188 -11.27 -3.03 -1.71
CA PHE A 188 -10.73 -2.87 -0.36
C PHE A 188 -11.71 -3.46 0.63
N LEU A 189 -11.41 -4.66 1.10
CA LEU A 189 -12.30 -5.47 1.93
C LEU A 189 -11.69 -5.70 3.31
N ASN A 190 -12.44 -5.36 4.36
CA ASN A 190 -12.08 -5.67 5.75
C ASN A 190 -10.69 -5.17 6.17
N ASN A 191 -10.20 -4.06 5.59
CA ASN A 191 -8.93 -3.49 6.03
C ASN A 191 -9.15 -2.69 7.32
N GLN A 192 -8.16 -2.75 8.21
CA GLN A 192 -8.26 -2.19 9.55
C GLN A 192 -7.07 -1.29 9.87
N ALA A 193 -7.35 -0.11 10.43
CA ALA A 193 -6.30 0.72 11.00
C ALA A 193 -6.71 1.51 12.24
N TYR A 194 -5.72 2.15 12.86
CA TYR A 194 -6.02 3.16 13.87
C TYR A 194 -6.61 4.43 13.23
N TYR A 195 -6.05 4.89 12.10
CA TYR A 195 -6.59 5.95 11.26
C TYR A 195 -6.77 5.49 9.80
N GLY A 196 -7.93 5.73 9.19
CA GLY A 196 -8.16 5.41 7.78
C GLY A 196 -8.16 3.91 7.52
N GLY A 197 -9.31 3.24 7.65
CA GLY A 197 -9.34 1.77 7.70
C GLY A 197 -8.75 1.09 6.47
N ALA A 198 -8.91 1.66 5.28
CA ALA A 198 -8.11 1.30 4.10
C ALA A 198 -6.98 2.31 3.88
N PHE A 199 -7.30 3.61 3.73
CA PHE A 199 -6.34 4.62 3.32
C PHE A 199 -6.14 5.73 4.35
N TYR A 200 -4.89 6.15 4.50
CA TYR A 200 -4.56 7.37 5.24
C TYR A 200 -3.62 8.27 4.46
N PHE A 201 -3.93 9.57 4.45
CA PHE A 201 -3.18 10.58 3.69
C PHE A 201 -2.54 11.62 4.61
N GLN A 202 -1.20 11.61 4.67
CA GLN A 202 -0.35 12.55 5.41
C GLN A 202 0.67 13.22 4.47
N ASN A 203 0.19 14.13 3.63
CA ASN A 203 1.04 14.88 2.68
C ASN A 203 1.14 16.35 3.09
N LEU A 204 1.83 16.61 4.19
CA LEU A 204 1.89 17.94 4.80
C LEU A 204 2.64 18.99 3.96
N GLN A 205 3.43 18.59 2.97
CA GLN A 205 4.29 19.49 2.18
C GLN A 205 4.04 19.43 0.67
N VAL A 206 3.15 18.54 0.20
CA VAL A 206 2.93 18.35 -1.24
C VAL A 206 1.81 19.25 -1.73
N LYS A 207 2.17 20.26 -2.53
CA LYS A 207 1.22 21.09 -3.28
C LYS A 207 0.78 20.39 -4.56
N ASN A 208 -0.40 20.72 -5.06
CA ASN A 208 -0.95 20.18 -6.32
C ASN A 208 -1.01 18.65 -6.31
N ASN A 209 -1.48 18.06 -5.21
CA ASN A 209 -1.70 16.63 -5.14
C ASN A 209 -3.09 16.30 -5.70
N SER A 210 -3.17 15.23 -6.50
CA SER A 210 -4.44 14.72 -7.03
C SER A 210 -4.52 13.22 -6.83
N TYR A 211 -5.72 12.73 -6.55
CA TYR A 211 -5.98 11.30 -6.46
C TYR A 211 -7.34 10.99 -7.09
N SER A 212 -7.43 9.83 -7.71
CA SER A 212 -8.64 9.34 -8.36
C SER A 212 -8.96 7.93 -7.91
N ILE A 213 -10.24 7.68 -7.67
CA ILE A 213 -10.79 6.36 -7.36
C ILE A 213 -11.96 6.16 -8.32
N ASP A 214 -11.82 5.19 -9.22
CA ASP A 214 -12.80 4.91 -10.26
C ASP A 214 -13.22 3.44 -10.22
N ASN A 215 -14.53 3.20 -10.25
CA ASN A 215 -15.12 1.87 -10.26
C ASN A 215 -14.60 0.94 -9.15
N CYS A 216 -14.44 1.46 -7.93
CA CYS A 216 -13.87 0.71 -6.81
C CYS A 216 -14.94 0.30 -5.78
N ASN A 217 -14.57 -0.62 -4.88
CA ASN A 217 -15.41 -1.00 -3.75
C ASN A 217 -14.62 -0.95 -2.43
N PHE A 218 -15.15 -0.23 -1.44
CA PHE A 218 -14.66 -0.19 -0.06
C PHE A 218 -15.72 -0.83 0.83
N THR A 219 -15.49 -2.08 1.21
CA THR A 219 -16.45 -2.85 2.02
C THR A 219 -15.87 -3.18 3.39
N SER A 220 -16.62 -2.88 4.44
CA SER A 220 -16.36 -3.33 5.81
C SER A 220 -14.98 -2.93 6.35
N ASN A 221 -14.42 -1.83 5.86
CA ASN A 221 -13.17 -1.30 6.40
C ASN A 221 -13.42 -0.60 7.74
N TYR A 222 -12.46 -0.68 8.65
CA TYR A 222 -12.62 -0.22 10.02
C TYR A 222 -11.47 0.70 10.46
N ALA A 223 -11.82 1.85 11.05
CA ALA A 223 -10.88 2.75 11.70
C ALA A 223 -11.23 2.94 13.19
N GLN A 224 -10.22 2.80 14.05
CA GLN A 224 -10.36 3.08 15.48
C GLN A 224 -10.64 4.57 15.78
N THR A 225 -10.39 5.47 14.83
CA THR A 225 -10.62 6.91 14.99
C THR A 225 -11.42 7.49 13.84
N ASN A 226 -10.78 7.86 12.73
CA ASN A 226 -11.37 8.65 11.66
C ASN A 226 -11.34 7.88 10.35
N GLY A 227 -12.42 8.00 9.57
CA GLY A 227 -12.50 7.49 8.21
C GLY A 227 -12.49 5.97 8.16
N GLY A 228 -13.65 5.34 8.24
CA GLY A 228 -13.72 3.87 8.26
C GLY A 228 -13.10 3.24 7.02
N ALA A 229 -13.22 3.89 5.87
CA ALA A 229 -12.44 3.58 4.67
C ALA A 229 -11.22 4.51 4.53
N MET A 230 -11.42 5.84 4.60
CA MET A 230 -10.37 6.80 4.25
C MET A 230 -10.33 8.00 5.18
N ALA A 231 -9.13 8.43 5.58
CA ALA A 231 -8.96 9.66 6.35
C ALA A 231 -7.80 10.54 5.84
N PHE A 232 -8.04 11.86 5.83
CA PHE A 232 -7.06 12.86 5.41
C PHE A 232 -6.62 13.73 6.59
N GLU A 233 -5.31 13.79 6.82
CA GLU A 233 -4.71 14.73 7.78
C GLU A 233 -4.28 16.05 7.12
N THR A 234 -4.13 16.01 5.80
CA THR A 234 -3.73 17.13 4.95
C THR A 234 -4.87 17.61 4.07
N VAL A 235 -4.69 18.79 3.48
CA VAL A 235 -5.56 19.31 2.41
C VAL A 235 -5.13 18.67 1.10
N ILE A 236 -6.07 18.01 0.44
CA ILE A 236 -5.89 17.46 -0.90
C ILE A 236 -6.39 18.49 -1.93
N SER A 237 -5.59 18.79 -2.95
CA SER A 237 -5.92 19.78 -3.98
C SER A 237 -7.08 19.31 -4.85
N GLU A 238 -7.11 18.02 -5.17
CA GLU A 238 -8.24 17.38 -5.86
C GLU A 238 -8.33 15.89 -5.51
N PHE A 239 -9.50 15.44 -5.07
CA PHE A 239 -9.81 14.03 -4.81
C PHE A 239 -11.07 13.66 -5.57
N ILE A 240 -10.96 12.85 -6.61
CA ILE A 240 -12.09 12.44 -7.44
C ILE A 240 -12.46 11.01 -7.09
N ILE A 241 -13.73 10.78 -6.80
CA ILE A 241 -14.32 9.48 -6.59
C ILE A 241 -15.45 9.32 -7.60
N ASN A 242 -15.39 8.28 -8.42
CA ASN A 242 -16.38 7.99 -9.44
C ASN A 242 -16.76 6.52 -9.42
N ASN A 243 -18.04 6.21 -9.71
CA ASN A 243 -18.54 4.85 -9.85
C ASN A 243 -18.19 3.92 -8.67
N THR A 244 -18.09 4.44 -7.45
CA THR A 244 -17.49 3.71 -6.31
C THR A 244 -18.51 3.42 -5.23
N VAL A 245 -18.41 2.24 -4.62
CA VAL A 245 -19.28 1.84 -3.50
C VAL A 245 -18.51 1.88 -2.19
N PHE A 246 -19.08 2.52 -1.17
CA PHE A 246 -18.65 2.45 0.21
C PHE A 246 -19.71 1.72 1.03
N LEU A 247 -19.46 0.47 1.38
CA LEU A 247 -20.40 -0.40 2.09
C LEU A 247 -19.90 -0.74 3.49
N GLN A 248 -20.72 -0.48 4.51
CA GLN A 248 -20.48 -0.96 5.89
C GLN A 248 -19.13 -0.57 6.50
N ASN A 249 -18.53 0.54 6.08
CA ASN A 249 -17.29 1.04 6.67
C ASN A 249 -17.60 1.72 8.01
N ILE A 250 -16.71 1.55 8.98
CA ILE A 250 -16.94 1.99 10.36
C ILE A 250 -15.76 2.80 10.87
N ALA A 251 -16.02 3.98 11.41
CA ALA A 251 -15.09 4.75 12.22
C ALA A 251 -15.63 4.89 13.65
N LYS A 252 -14.77 4.88 14.66
CA LYS A 252 -15.27 5.16 16.03
C LYS A 252 -15.54 6.64 16.30
N LYS A 253 -14.86 7.58 15.66
CA LYS A 253 -14.97 9.02 16.00
C LYS A 253 -15.31 9.90 14.79
N GLY A 254 -14.61 9.75 13.67
CA GLY A 254 -14.79 10.57 12.46
C GLY A 254 -15.87 10.04 11.50
N GLY A 255 -15.86 10.51 10.26
CA GLY A 255 -16.78 10.04 9.20
C GLY A 255 -16.71 8.52 8.98
N GLY A 256 -17.88 7.87 8.90
CA GLY A 256 -17.97 6.41 8.86
C GLY A 256 -17.32 5.76 7.64
N ALA A 257 -17.37 6.42 6.47
CA ALA A 257 -16.60 6.01 5.29
C ALA A 257 -15.36 6.89 5.12
N ILE A 258 -15.58 8.19 4.88
CA ILE A 258 -14.51 9.13 4.53
C ILE A 258 -14.49 10.26 5.55
N GLN A 259 -13.29 10.62 6.01
CA GLN A 259 -13.02 11.85 6.76
C GLN A 259 -12.02 12.70 5.97
N THR A 260 -12.39 13.95 5.70
CA THR A 260 -11.54 14.89 4.94
C THR A 260 -11.19 16.11 5.79
N LYS A 261 -10.19 16.88 5.35
CA LYS A 261 -9.80 18.18 5.91
C LYS A 261 -9.68 19.20 4.79
N GLU A 262 -10.61 20.16 4.74
CA GLU A 262 -10.61 21.33 3.81
C GLU A 262 -10.25 21.00 2.34
N SER A 263 -10.45 19.75 1.92
CA SER A 263 -10.01 19.23 0.64
C SER A 263 -11.11 19.38 -0.41
N LYS A 264 -10.73 19.63 -1.66
CA LYS A 264 -11.68 19.59 -2.78
C LYS A 264 -11.93 18.12 -3.12
N VAL A 265 -13.09 17.61 -2.69
CA VAL A 265 -13.51 16.23 -2.96
C VAL A 265 -14.71 16.25 -3.90
N ILE A 266 -14.58 15.58 -5.04
CA ILE A 266 -15.62 15.41 -6.05
C ILE A 266 -16.07 13.96 -6.01
N ILE A 267 -17.35 13.72 -5.76
CA ILE A 267 -17.94 12.37 -5.70
C ILE A 267 -19.05 12.30 -6.77
N LEU A 268 -18.91 11.35 -7.68
CA LEU A 268 -19.80 11.14 -8.83
C LEU A 268 -20.26 9.68 -8.85
N ASN A 269 -21.52 9.43 -9.19
CA ASN A 269 -22.05 8.08 -9.44
C ASN A 269 -21.67 7.02 -8.38
N SER A 270 -21.67 7.42 -7.10
CA SER A 270 -21.09 6.61 -6.02
C SER A 270 -22.06 6.43 -4.87
N ASP A 271 -22.05 5.26 -4.26
CA ASP A 271 -22.99 4.86 -3.22
C ASP A 271 -22.32 4.76 -1.84
N PHE A 272 -23.02 5.25 -0.81
CA PHE A 272 -22.58 5.16 0.59
C PHE A 272 -23.65 4.42 1.40
N ILE A 273 -23.42 3.13 1.63
CA ILE A 273 -24.42 2.22 2.20
C ILE A 273 -23.97 1.75 3.58
N LYS A 274 -24.79 2.00 4.62
CA LYS A 274 -24.59 1.49 5.99
C LYS A 274 -23.24 1.82 6.64
N ASN A 275 -22.60 2.93 6.25
CA ASN A 275 -21.36 3.39 6.89
C ASN A 275 -21.66 4.07 8.24
N GLN A 276 -20.82 3.87 9.26
CA GLN A 276 -21.14 4.30 10.63
C GLN A 276 -19.99 5.02 11.34
N ALA A 277 -20.34 6.04 12.12
CA ALA A 277 -19.47 6.70 13.09
C ALA A 277 -19.98 6.39 14.51
N LEU A 278 -19.29 5.56 15.30
CA LEU A 278 -19.85 4.97 16.54
C LEU A 278 -19.99 5.97 17.70
N ASN A 279 -18.99 6.83 17.93
CA ASN A 279 -18.90 7.74 19.07
C ASN A 279 -18.74 9.21 18.65
N GLY A 280 -18.89 9.52 17.36
CA GLY A 280 -18.79 10.87 16.85
C GLY A 280 -20.16 11.51 16.64
N ASN A 281 -20.26 12.83 16.83
CA ASN A 281 -21.32 13.67 16.25
C ASN A 281 -21.33 13.65 14.69
N ALA A 282 -20.62 12.70 14.08
CA ALA A 282 -20.37 12.55 12.65
C ALA A 282 -21.36 11.60 11.95
N GLY A 283 -22.41 11.14 12.64
CA GLY A 283 -23.49 10.31 12.07
C GLY A 283 -24.25 10.95 10.90
N SER A 284 -24.02 12.23 10.58
CA SER A 284 -24.68 12.91 9.45
C SER A 284 -23.95 14.16 8.92
N ARG A 285 -22.69 14.43 9.31
CA ARG A 285 -21.92 15.54 8.75
C ARG A 285 -21.04 15.09 7.58
N ILE A 286 -21.68 14.58 6.53
CA ILE A 286 -21.24 14.95 5.18
C ILE A 286 -21.64 16.43 5.06
N ARG A 287 -20.70 17.35 5.31
CA ARG A 287 -20.89 18.71 4.78
C ARG A 287 -20.80 18.56 3.27
N TRP A 288 -21.96 18.50 2.61
CA TRP A 288 -22.10 18.65 1.18
C TRP A 288 -21.36 19.93 0.78
N TRP A 289 -20.18 19.78 0.20
CA TRP A 289 -19.57 20.83 -0.60
C TRP A 289 -19.52 20.28 -2.02
N TYR A 290 -20.37 20.83 -2.87
CA TYR A 290 -20.48 20.56 -4.32
C TYR A 290 -20.54 19.09 -4.72
N VAL A 291 -21.62 18.40 -4.35
CA VAL A 291 -22.05 17.24 -5.13
C VAL A 291 -22.86 17.77 -6.32
N TYR A 292 -22.25 17.77 -7.51
CA TYR A 292 -23.03 17.83 -8.74
C TYR A 292 -23.60 16.43 -8.98
N GLN A 293 -24.80 16.17 -8.45
CA GLN A 293 -25.65 15.11 -8.96
C GLN A 293 -26.25 15.65 -10.26
N GLN A 294 -25.73 15.21 -11.41
CA GLN A 294 -26.50 15.30 -12.66
C GLN A 294 -27.42 14.07 -12.67
N PHE A 295 -28.72 14.33 -12.64
CA PHE A 295 -29.77 13.33 -12.84
C PHE A 295 -29.80 12.84 -14.29
#